data_AF-A0A7K7UDJ0-F1
#
_entry.id   AF-A0A7K7UDJ0-F1
#
_cell.length_a   1.000
_cell.length_b   1.000
_cell.length_c   1.000
_cell.angle_alpha   90.00
_cell.angle_beta   90.00
_cell.angle_gamma   90.00
#
_symmetry.space_group_name_H-M   'P 1'
#
loop_
_entity.id
_entity.type
_entity.pdbx_description
1 polymer ?
#
loop_
_entity_poly.entity_id
_entity_poly.type
_entity_poly.pdbx_seq_one_letter_code
_entity_poly.pdbx_strand_id
1 'polypeptide(L)'
;GESEEEILRVDMLENQIMDFRMSLVMVCYNPDFEKLKPGYLEQLPGKLKLFSHFLGDRKWFAGEKLTFVDFLMFDVLEQNRIFEPKCLEPFKNLKDFMDRFG
;
A
#
# COMPACT_ATOMS: atom_id res chain seq x y z
N GLY A 1 9.31 -11.31 -10.18
CA GLY A 1 10.55 -10.62 -10.62
C GLY A 1 11.25 -11.44 -11.67
N GLU A 2 12.33 -10.90 -12.24
CA GLU A 2 13.20 -11.63 -13.16
C GLU A 2 14.47 -12.14 -12.46
N SER A 3 14.91 -11.47 -11.41
CA SER A 3 15.98 -11.94 -10.52
C SER A 3 15.43 -12.54 -9.22
N GLU A 4 16.26 -13.33 -8.53
CA GLU A 4 15.91 -13.89 -7.21
C GLU A 4 15.54 -12.80 -6.21
N GLU A 5 16.29 -11.70 -6.18
CA GLU A 5 16.00 -10.55 -5.31
C GLU A 5 14.64 -9.92 -5.64
N GLU A 6 14.30 -9.76 -6.92
CA GLU A 6 12.99 -9.23 -7.31
C GLU A 6 11.86 -10.21 -7.02
N ILE A 7 12.09 -11.51 -7.11
CA ILE A 7 11.11 -12.54 -6.73
C ILE A 7 10.84 -12.46 -5.22
N LEU A 8 11.89 -12.38 -4.39
CA LEU A 8 11.73 -12.24 -2.94
C LEU A 8 10.95 -10.96 -2.55
N ARG A 9 11.20 -9.84 -3.24
CA ARG A 9 10.42 -8.61 -3.02
C ARG A 9 8.95 -8.79 -3.41
N VAL A 10 8.69 -9.46 -4.53
CA VAL A 10 7.32 -9.75 -4.99
C VAL A 10 6.58 -10.61 -3.97
N ASP A 11 7.16 -11.74 -3.55
CA ASP A 11 6.52 -12.69 -2.64
C ASP A 11 6.22 -12.05 -1.26
N MET A 12 7.19 -11.30 -0.73
CA MET A 12 7.00 -10.60 0.54
C MET A 12 5.92 -9.52 0.42
N LEU A 13 5.96 -8.73 -0.66
CA LEU A 13 5.05 -7.61 -0.81
C LEU A 13 3.62 -8.06 -1.06
N GLU A 14 3.41 -9.12 -1.85
CA GLU A 14 2.09 -9.71 -2.08
C GLU A 14 1.38 -10.02 -0.76
N ASN A 15 2.07 -10.72 0.16
CA ASN A 15 1.53 -11.07 1.47
C ASN A 15 1.24 -9.81 2.32
N GLN A 16 2.18 -8.86 2.35
CA GLN A 16 2.00 -7.62 3.13
C GLN A 16 0.86 -6.73 2.58
N ILE A 17 0.66 -6.70 1.26
CA ILE A 17 -0.47 -6.03 0.63
C ILE A 17 -1.79 -6.68 1.06
N MET A 18 -1.84 -8.02 1.10
CA MET A 18 -3.04 -8.74 1.52
C MET A 18 -3.40 -8.43 2.98
N ASP A 19 -2.43 -8.43 3.88
CA ASP A 19 -2.65 -8.06 5.29
C ASP A 19 -3.13 -6.60 5.41
N PHE A 20 -2.55 -5.70 4.62
CA PHE A 20 -2.97 -4.31 4.60
C PHE A 20 -4.42 -4.16 4.10
N ARG A 21 -4.77 -4.84 3.01
CA ARG A 21 -6.14 -4.90 2.47
C ARG A 21 -7.11 -5.44 3.52
N MET A 22 -6.80 -6.58 4.13
CA MET A 22 -7.64 -7.20 5.15
C MET A 22 -7.85 -6.28 6.35
N SER A 23 -6.84 -5.49 6.73
CA SER A 23 -6.99 -4.55 7.85
C SER A 23 -8.03 -3.47 7.58
N LEU A 24 -8.19 -3.00 6.34
CA LEU A 24 -9.27 -2.07 5.98
C LEU A 24 -10.62 -2.77 5.90
N VAL A 25 -10.67 -3.95 5.26
CA VAL A 25 -11.89 -4.78 5.13
C VAL A 25 -12.49 -5.08 6.50
N MET A 26 -11.66 -5.48 7.46
CA MET A 26 -12.09 -5.81 8.82
C MET A 26 -12.66 -4.61 9.59
N VAL A 27 -12.30 -3.38 9.21
CA VAL A 27 -12.90 -2.17 9.79
C VAL A 27 -14.21 -1.85 9.08
N CYS A 28 -14.19 -1.76 7.74
CA CYS A 28 -15.33 -1.31 6.93
C CYS A 28 -16.57 -2.21 7.04
N TYR A 29 -16.41 -3.53 7.22
CA TYR A 29 -17.53 -4.47 7.32
C TYR A 29 -17.93 -4.80 8.77
N ASN A 30 -17.27 -4.20 9.77
CA ASN A 30 -17.60 -4.45 11.17
C ASN A 30 -18.82 -3.60 11.61
N PRO A 31 -19.80 -4.18 12.34
CA PRO A 31 -20.92 -3.41 12.89
C PRO A 31 -20.49 -2.25 13.81
N ASP A 32 -19.32 -2.33 14.45
CA ASP A 32 -18.73 -1.30 15.29
C ASP A 32 -17.79 -0.34 14.50
N PHE A 33 -17.97 -0.21 13.18
CA PHE A 33 -17.13 0.61 12.28
C PHE A 33 -16.72 1.97 12.87
N GLU A 34 -17.68 2.75 13.37
CA GLU A 34 -17.44 4.10 13.90
C GLU A 34 -16.50 4.10 15.12
N LYS A 35 -16.48 3.02 15.91
CA LYS A 35 -15.57 2.87 17.05
C LYS A 35 -14.16 2.44 16.62
N LEU A 36 -14.07 1.65 15.54
CA LEU A 36 -12.80 1.07 15.06
C LEU A 36 -12.04 2.00 14.11
N LYS A 37 -12.76 2.81 13.32
CA LYS A 37 -12.18 3.73 12.33
C LYS A 37 -11.06 4.63 12.91
N PRO A 38 -11.21 5.27 14.08
CA PRO A 38 -10.14 6.10 14.63
C PRO A 38 -8.83 5.35 14.84
N GLY A 39 -8.88 4.12 15.35
CA GLY A 39 -7.70 3.29 15.57
C GLY A 39 -7.04 2.85 14.26
N TYR A 40 -7.82 2.62 13.20
CA TYR A 40 -7.27 2.37 11.86
C TYR A 40 -6.51 3.59 11.34
N LEU A 41 -7.13 4.78 11.42
CA LEU A 41 -6.54 6.03 10.94
C LEU A 41 -5.27 6.41 11.71
N GLU A 42 -5.19 6.10 13.00
CA GLU A 42 -3.98 6.30 13.81
C GLU A 42 -2.81 5.42 13.32
N GLN A 43 -3.07 4.17 12.94
CA GLN A 43 -2.05 3.22 12.49
C GLN A 43 -1.66 3.40 11.01
N LEU A 44 -2.56 3.96 10.20
CA LEU A 44 -2.41 4.05 8.74
C LEU A 44 -1.11 4.75 8.30
N PRO A 45 -0.72 5.93 8.83
CA PRO A 45 0.54 6.58 8.45
C PRO A 45 1.77 5.71 8.73
N GLY A 46 1.76 4.92 9.81
CA GLY A 46 2.84 4.00 10.14
C GLY A 46 3.01 2.92 9.08
N LYS A 47 1.91 2.31 8.62
CA LYS A 47 1.93 1.29 7.56
C LYS A 47 2.35 1.87 6.22
N LEU A 48 1.83 3.04 5.85
CA LEU A 48 2.19 3.73 4.60
C LEU A 48 3.68 4.12 4.58
N LYS A 49 4.24 4.52 5.74
CA LYS A 49 5.67 4.80 5.86
C LYS A 49 6.53 3.57 5.56
N LEU A 50 6.12 2.37 5.97
CA LEU A 50 6.82 1.13 5.65
C LEU A 50 6.83 0.86 4.14
N PHE A 51 5.70 1.03 3.46
CA PHE A 51 5.65 0.91 2.00
C PHE A 51 6.47 1.97 1.29
N SER A 52 6.42 3.22 1.77
CA SER A 52 7.23 4.32 1.23
C SER A 52 8.73 4.03 1.36
N HIS A 53 9.19 3.58 2.53
CA HIS A 53 10.59 3.17 2.70
C HIS A 53 10.95 1.95 1.83
N PHE A 54 10.03 0.99 1.72
CA PHE A 54 10.26 -0.22 0.93
C PHE A 54 10.28 0.04 -0.58
N LEU A 55 9.53 1.02 -1.08
CA LEU A 55 9.66 1.51 -2.46
C LEU A 55 10.98 2.26 -2.65
N GLY A 56 11.36 3.10 -1.67
CA GLY A 56 12.57 3.92 -1.74
C GLY A 56 12.58 4.77 -3.00
N ASP A 57 13.68 4.69 -3.75
CA ASP A 57 13.89 5.40 -5.02
C ASP A 57 13.56 4.55 -6.27
N ARG A 58 13.09 3.30 -6.09
CA ARG A 58 12.74 2.44 -7.23
C ARG A 58 11.52 2.97 -7.96
N LYS A 59 11.49 2.71 -9.27
CA LYS A 59 10.33 3.05 -10.12
C LYS A 59 9.10 2.22 -9.79
N TRP A 60 9.29 0.92 -9.56
CA TRP A 60 8.26 -0.06 -9.21
C TRP A 60 8.70 -0.84 -7.98
N PHE A 61 7.76 -1.48 -7.29
CA PHE A 61 8.04 -2.11 -5.99
C PHE A 61 9.02 -3.28 -6.08
N ALA A 62 8.97 -4.06 -7.17
CA ALA A 62 9.92 -5.14 -7.39
C ALA A 62 11.30 -4.62 -7.85
N GLY A 63 11.33 -3.53 -8.64
CA GLY A 63 12.55 -3.01 -9.27
C GLY A 63 12.25 -2.01 -10.39
N GLU A 64 12.90 -2.18 -11.54
CA GLU A 64 12.77 -1.27 -12.70
C GLU A 64 11.61 -1.61 -13.64
N LYS A 65 11.14 -2.86 -13.58
CA LYS A 65 10.04 -3.36 -14.40
C LYS A 65 8.76 -3.47 -13.59
N LEU A 66 7.65 -3.17 -14.27
CA LEU A 66 6.32 -3.34 -13.71
C LEU A 66 6.02 -4.83 -13.48
N THR A 67 5.44 -5.15 -12.34
CA THR A 67 5.04 -6.51 -11.97
C THR A 67 3.61 -6.52 -11.42
N PHE A 68 3.03 -7.71 -11.21
CA PHE A 68 1.64 -7.81 -10.74
C PHE A 68 1.43 -7.18 -9.35
N VAL A 69 2.44 -7.19 -8.48
CA VAL A 69 2.32 -6.59 -7.13
C VAL A 69 2.16 -5.07 -7.17
N ASP A 70 2.59 -4.40 -8.24
CA ASP A 70 2.35 -2.98 -8.44
C ASP A 70 0.86 -2.70 -8.68
N PHE A 71 0.16 -3.58 -9.42
CA PHE A 71 -1.30 -3.48 -9.60
C PHE A 71 -2.03 -3.66 -8.27
N LEU A 72 -1.60 -4.64 -7.47
CA LEU A 72 -2.17 -4.90 -6.14
C LEU A 72 -1.93 -3.71 -5.20
N MET A 73 -0.74 -3.12 -5.25
CA MET A 73 -0.39 -1.97 -4.43
C MET A 73 -1.19 -0.74 -4.82
N PHE A 74 -1.31 -0.46 -6.13
CA PHE A 74 -2.14 0.62 -6.64
C PHE A 74 -3.58 0.51 -6.13
N ASP A 75 -4.20 -0.67 -6.25
CA ASP A 75 -5.57 -0.91 -5.77
C ASP A 75 -5.72 -0.63 -4.26
N VAL A 76 -4.83 -1.15 -3.42
CA VAL A 76 -4.96 -0.93 -1.95
C VAL A 76 -4.65 0.50 -1.53
N LEU A 77 -3.71 1.18 -2.19
CA LEU A 77 -3.43 2.60 -1.94
C LEU A 77 -4.61 3.46 -2.39
N GLU A 78 -5.24 3.14 -3.52
CA GLU A 78 -6.42 3.85 -4.01
C GLU A 78 -7.60 3.70 -3.06
N GLN A 79 -7.88 2.48 -2.58
CA GLN A 79 -8.94 2.26 -1.59
C GLN A 79 -8.70 3.07 -0.31
N ASN A 80 -7.45 3.14 0.15
CA ASN A 80 -7.09 3.95 1.31
C ASN A 80 -7.20 5.45 1.04
N ARG A 81 -6.86 5.91 -0.16
CA ARG A 81 -7.05 7.31 -0.58
C ARG A 81 -8.54 7.66 -0.66
N ILE A 82 -9.39 6.76 -1.12
CA ILE A 82 -10.85 6.97 -1.09
C ILE A 82 -11.35 7.05 0.36
N PHE A 83 -10.82 6.20 1.24
CA PHE A 83 -11.21 6.15 2.65
C PHE A 83 -10.74 7.36 3.47
N GLU A 84 -9.50 7.81 3.23
CA GLU A 84 -8.87 8.98 3.83
C GLU A 84 -8.08 9.75 2.75
N PRO A 85 -8.69 10.77 2.11
CA PRO A 85 -8.13 11.47 0.94
C PRO A 85 -6.71 12.01 1.11
N LYS A 86 -6.30 12.34 2.34
CA LYS A 86 -5.01 12.95 2.61
C LYS A 86 -3.94 11.96 3.09
N CYS A 87 -4.25 10.67 3.18
CA CYS A 87 -3.33 9.69 3.78
C CYS A 87 -1.97 9.58 3.05
N LEU A 88 -1.92 9.89 1.75
CA LEU A 88 -0.68 9.85 0.96
C LEU A 88 0.07 11.19 0.89
N GLU A 89 -0.49 12.31 1.37
CA GLU A 89 0.16 13.63 1.32
C GLU A 89 1.60 13.64 1.88
N PRO A 90 1.92 12.92 2.99
CA PRO A 90 3.27 12.90 3.53
C PRO A 90 4.29 12.09 2.70
N PHE A 91 3.83 11.25 1.76
CA PHE A 91 4.65 10.23 1.09
C PHE A 91 4.79 10.52 -0.40
N LYS A 92 5.69 11.44 -0.75
CA LYS A 92 5.88 11.86 -2.15
C LYS A 92 6.10 10.70 -3.11
N ASN A 93 6.94 9.71 -2.75
CA ASN A 93 7.24 8.59 -3.64
C ASN A 93 6.04 7.66 -3.87
N LEU A 94 5.16 7.49 -2.88
CA LEU A 94 3.91 6.75 -3.07
C LEU A 94 2.95 7.52 -3.98
N LYS A 95 2.89 8.85 -3.86
CA LYS A 95 2.12 9.68 -4.81
C LYS A 95 2.68 9.59 -6.22
N ASP A 96 3.99 9.72 -6.37
CA ASP A 96 4.66 9.59 -7.67
C ASP A 96 4.43 8.20 -8.28
N PHE A 97 4.35 7.15 -7.46
CA PHE A 97 3.96 5.81 -7.89
C PHE A 97 2.52 5.78 -8.41
N MET A 98 1.56 6.34 -7.67
CA MET A 98 0.14 6.41 -8.09
C MET A 98 -0.01 7.17 -9.42
N ASP A 99 0.63 8.34 -9.54
CA ASP A 99 0.57 9.20 -10.73
C ASP A 99 1.29 8.56 -11.95
N ARG A 100 2.25 7.66 -11.70
CA ARG A 100 2.94 6.92 -12.77
C ARG A 100 2.08 5.76 -13.28
N PHE A 101 1.29 5.17 -12.39
CA PHE A 101 0.45 4.03 -12.69
C PHE A 101 -0.82 4.45 -13.45
N GLY A 102 -1.41 5.60 -13.08
CA GLY A 102 -2.65 6.14 -13.65
C GLY A 102 -2.51 7.57 -14.17
#